data_AF-A0A938IEC8-F1
#
_entry.id   AF-A0A938IEC8-F1
#
_cell.length_a   1.000
_cell.length_b   1.000
_cell.length_c   1.000
_cell.angle_alpha   90.00
_cell.angle_beta   90.00
_cell.angle_gamma   90.00
#
_symmetry.space_group_name_H-M   'P 1'
#
loop_
_entity.id
_entity.type
_entity.pdbx_description
1 polymer ?
#
loop_
_entity_poly.entity_id
_entity_poly.type
_entity_poly.pdbx_seq_one_letter_code
_entity_poly.pdbx_strand_id
1 'polypeptide(L)'
;MKKTLDQMFRVVKLPSPLVEAMRRQRDATGTTNVVFVAETVTQNLPKIIDQLRVIGLVGQKGARQTVRLPFSTEAGTLDSLRAASTETGLSAIQLLTLCVIAATSNAPVPKSKRFRAKQSAKPRGRGQRREGNKS
;
A
#
# COMPACT_ATOMS: atom_id res chain seq x y z
N MET A 1 14.96 -36.47 -20.34
CA MET A 1 15.78 -35.33 -20.80
C MET A 1 16.03 -34.38 -19.63
N LYS A 2 17.23 -34.36 -19.05
CA LYS A 2 17.57 -33.45 -17.95
C LYS A 2 17.81 -32.07 -18.56
N LYS A 3 16.91 -31.10 -18.34
CA LYS A 3 17.21 -29.69 -18.58
C LYS A 3 18.29 -29.29 -17.58
N THR A 4 19.54 -29.30 -18.01
CA THR A 4 20.64 -28.69 -17.26
C THR A 4 20.31 -27.20 -17.16
N LEU A 5 19.87 -26.77 -15.98
CA LEU A 5 19.69 -25.35 -15.70
C LEU A 5 21.08 -24.71 -15.75
N ASP A 6 21.29 -23.83 -16.71
CA ASP A 6 22.50 -23.04 -16.86
C ASP A 6 22.64 -22.16 -15.61
N GLN A 7 23.46 -22.62 -14.66
CA GLN A 7 23.53 -22.03 -13.34
C GLN A 7 24.62 -20.95 -13.32
N MET A 8 24.19 -19.70 -13.49
CA MET A 8 25.10 -18.55 -13.43
C MET A 8 25.42 -18.19 -11.97
N PHE A 9 26.68 -18.33 -11.58
CA PHE A 9 27.15 -17.89 -10.26
C PHE A 9 27.60 -16.42 -10.32
N ARG A 10 27.11 -15.62 -9.38
CA ARG A 10 27.58 -14.23 -9.15
C ARG A 10 28.02 -14.09 -7.71
N VAL A 11 29.17 -13.44 -7.51
CA VAL A 11 29.68 -13.12 -6.17
C VAL A 11 29.00 -11.84 -5.70
N VAL A 12 28.25 -11.93 -4.61
CA VAL A 12 27.56 -10.79 -3.98
C VAL A 12 28.08 -10.64 -2.56
N LYS A 13 28.48 -9.43 -2.18
CA LYS A 13 28.85 -9.12 -0.80
C LYS A 13 27.57 -8.86 0.00
N LEU A 14 27.32 -9.70 1.00
CA LEU A 14 26.19 -9.56 1.92
C LEU A 14 26.72 -9.27 3.33
N PRO A 15 25.97 -8.51 4.15
CA PRO A 15 26.31 -8.34 5.56
C PRO A 15 26.36 -9.69 6.28
N SER A 16 27.33 -9.87 7.20
CA SER A 16 27.48 -11.12 7.95
C SER A 16 26.22 -11.57 8.68
N PRO A 17 25.40 -10.69 9.31
CA PRO A 17 24.19 -11.14 9.99
C PRO A 17 23.17 -11.77 9.04
N LEU A 18 23.10 -11.27 7.80
CA LEU A 18 22.18 -11.78 6.78
C LEU A 18 22.62 -13.16 6.28
N VAL A 19 23.93 -13.37 6.12
CA VAL A 19 24.49 -14.66 5.74
C VAL A 19 24.19 -15.71 6.81
N GLU A 20 24.31 -15.36 8.08
CA GLU A 20 23.99 -16.24 9.19
C GLU A 20 22.49 -16.58 9.24
N ALA A 21 21.62 -15.58 9.11
CA ALA A 21 20.17 -15.80 9.06
C ALA A 21 19.77 -16.71 7.90
N MET A 22 20.35 -16.50 6.71
CA MET A 22 20.14 -17.34 5.54
C MET A 22 20.56 -18.79 5.79
N ARG A 23 21.74 -19.01 6.39
CA ARG A 23 22.23 -20.36 6.74
C ARG A 23 21.30 -21.07 7.71
N ARG A 24 20.89 -20.40 8.80
CA ARG A 24 19.95 -20.97 9.79
C ARG A 24 18.63 -21.40 9.14
N GLN A 25 18.05 -20.55 8.31
CA GLN A 25 16.77 -20.85 7.65
C GLN A 25 16.89 -21.98 6.64
N ARG A 26 17.99 -22.01 5.88
CA ARG A 26 18.31 -23.10 4.96
C ARG A 26 18.46 -24.43 5.70
N ASP A 27 19.24 -24.44 6.78
CA ASP A 27 19.53 -25.65 7.55
C ASP A 27 18.24 -26.19 8.20
N ALA A 28 17.34 -25.31 8.65
CA ALA A 28 16.03 -25.70 9.18
C ALA A 28 15.10 -26.34 8.13
N THR A 29 15.24 -25.96 6.85
CA THR A 29 14.39 -26.46 5.75
C THR A 29 15.04 -27.59 4.95
N GLY A 30 16.32 -27.90 5.19
CA GLY A 30 17.08 -28.91 4.45
C GLY A 30 17.28 -28.58 2.96
N THR A 31 17.17 -27.31 2.57
CA THR A 31 17.25 -26.87 1.17
C THR A 31 18.68 -26.47 0.76
N THR A 32 18.95 -26.40 -0.54
CA THR A 32 20.23 -25.84 -1.03
C THR A 32 20.15 -24.31 -1.13
N ASN A 33 21.30 -23.61 -1.10
CA ASN A 33 21.32 -22.14 -1.29
C ASN A 33 20.63 -21.71 -2.59
N VAL A 34 20.74 -22.52 -3.63
CA VAL A 34 20.17 -22.24 -4.95
C VAL A 34 18.64 -22.24 -4.89
N VAL A 35 18.08 -23.30 -4.32
CA VAL A 35 16.64 -23.46 -4.15
C VAL A 35 16.11 -22.39 -3.19
N PHE A 36 16.78 -22.19 -2.06
CA PHE A 36 16.40 -21.18 -1.07
C PHE A 36 16.33 -19.77 -1.68
N VAL A 37 17.36 -19.35 -2.41
CA VAL A 37 17.40 -18.02 -3.03
C VAL A 37 16.31 -17.90 -4.11
N ALA A 38 16.16 -18.92 -4.96
CA ALA A 38 15.14 -18.92 -6.01
C ALA A 38 13.73 -18.79 -5.42
N GLU A 39 13.38 -19.62 -4.43
CA GLU A 39 12.09 -19.58 -3.77
C GLU A 39 11.84 -18.26 -3.04
N THR A 40 12.84 -17.78 -2.29
CA THR A 40 12.74 -16.51 -1.55
C THR A 40 12.48 -15.35 -2.50
N VAL A 41 13.18 -15.31 -3.65
CA VAL A 41 12.97 -14.26 -4.65
C VAL A 41 11.59 -14.40 -5.29
N THR A 42 11.20 -15.59 -5.75
CA THR A 42 9.89 -15.80 -6.40
C THR A 42 8.72 -15.44 -5.48
N GLN A 43 8.81 -15.78 -4.19
CA GLN A 43 7.73 -15.56 -3.23
C GLN A 43 7.63 -14.11 -2.73
N ASN A 44 8.77 -13.46 -2.50
CA ASN A 44 8.80 -12.16 -1.83
C ASN A 44 8.94 -10.98 -2.78
N LEU A 45 9.61 -11.15 -3.93
CA LEU A 45 9.85 -10.04 -4.86
C LEU A 45 8.56 -9.38 -5.34
N PRO A 46 7.47 -10.10 -5.71
CA PRO A 46 6.22 -9.45 -6.10
C PRO A 46 5.62 -8.59 -4.98
N LYS A 47 5.63 -9.10 -3.75
CA LYS A 47 5.12 -8.40 -2.56
C LYS A 47 5.92 -7.12 -2.29
N ILE A 48 7.25 -7.21 -2.39
CA ILE A 48 8.15 -6.07 -2.24
C ILE A 48 7.87 -5.03 -3.34
N ILE A 49 7.71 -5.44 -4.60
CA ILE A 49 7.39 -4.53 -5.71
C ILE A 49 6.06 -3.81 -5.45
N ASP A 50 5.04 -4.50 -4.97
CA ASP A 50 3.75 -3.88 -4.66
C ASP A 50 3.87 -2.90 -3.48
N GLN A 51 4.61 -3.23 -2.43
CA GLN A 51 4.92 -2.31 -1.33
C GLN A 51 5.68 -1.07 -1.80
N LEU A 52 6.70 -1.25 -2.65
CA LEU A 52 7.46 -0.14 -3.23
C LEU A 52 6.60 0.74 -4.14
N ARG A 53 5.63 0.17 -4.85
CA ARG A 53 4.65 0.93 -5.65
C ARG A 53 3.76 1.79 -4.75
N VAL A 54 3.28 1.25 -3.63
CA VAL A 54 2.49 1.99 -2.64
C VAL A 54 3.27 3.19 -2.11
N ILE A 55 4.56 3.01 -1.79
CA ILE A 55 5.44 4.09 -1.29
C ILE A 55 5.87 5.05 -2.42
N GLY A 56 5.61 4.71 -3.68
CA GLY A 56 5.92 5.54 -4.84
C GLY A 56 7.37 5.46 -5.31
N LEU A 57 8.09 4.41 -4.92
CA LEU A 57 9.44 4.08 -5.42
C LEU A 57 9.41 3.37 -6.78
N VAL A 58 8.26 2.81 -7.16
CA VAL A 58 7.99 2.27 -8.49
C VAL A 58 6.82 3.04 -9.08
N GLY A 59 6.93 3.46 -10.35
CA GLY A 59 5.97 4.33 -11.02
C GLY A 59 4.51 4.05 -10.62
N GLN A 60 3.89 5.03 -9.95
CA GLN A 60 2.50 4.93 -9.52
C GLN A 60 1.60 5.02 -10.75
N LYS A 61 1.00 3.89 -11.13
CA LYS A 61 -0.09 3.87 -12.12
C LYS A 61 -1.37 4.30 -11.40
N GLY A 62 -1.75 5.56 -11.54
CA GLY A 62 -2.98 6.11 -10.98
C GLY A 62 -3.06 7.64 -11.08
N ALA A 63 -4.27 8.18 -10.99
CA ALA A 63 -4.48 9.63 -10.93
C ALA A 63 -3.91 10.17 -9.61
N ARG A 64 -2.87 10.99 -9.67
CA ARG A 64 -2.37 11.72 -8.50
C ARG A 64 -3.40 12.78 -8.13
N GLN A 65 -3.89 12.72 -6.89
CA GLN A 65 -4.72 13.77 -6.33
C GLN A 65 -3.85 14.74 -5.54
N THR A 66 -4.00 16.03 -5.81
CA THR A 66 -3.36 17.07 -5.02
C THR A 66 -4.15 17.25 -3.73
N VAL A 67 -3.54 16.97 -2.59
CA VAL A 67 -4.14 17.16 -1.26
C VAL A 67 -3.37 18.26 -0.54
N ARG A 68 -4.09 19.22 0.03
CA ARG A 68 -3.50 20.22 0.94
C ARG A 68 -3.45 19.62 2.33
N LEU A 69 -2.24 19.38 2.84
CA LEU A 69 -2.01 18.87 4.19
C LEU A 69 -1.54 20.01 5.09
N PRO A 70 -2.15 20.20 6.27
CA PRO A 70 -1.65 21.17 7.24
C PRO A 70 -0.36 20.64 7.87
N PHE A 71 0.71 21.43 7.77
CA PHE A 71 1.95 21.19 8.51
C PHE A 71 2.08 22.28 9.57
N SER A 72 2.29 21.87 10.83
CA SER A 72 2.56 22.80 11.92
C SER A 72 4.07 23.01 12.05
N THR A 73 4.47 24.28 12.07
CA THR A 73 5.83 24.73 12.39
C THR A 73 6.17 24.51 13.85
N GLU A 74 5.22 24.69 14.77
CA GLU A 74 5.42 24.44 16.21
C GLU A 74 5.70 22.97 16.51
N ALA A 75 5.08 22.06 15.74
CA ALA A 75 5.32 20.63 15.87
C ALA A 75 6.61 20.16 15.16
N GLY A 76 7.34 21.05 14.47
CA GLY A 76 8.61 20.72 13.79
C GLY A 76 8.49 19.66 12.69
N THR A 77 7.27 19.38 12.21
CA THR A 77 6.97 18.20 11.36
C THR A 77 7.79 18.17 10.07
N LEU A 78 7.99 19.32 9.43
CA LEU A 78 8.81 19.42 8.22
C LEU A 78 10.30 19.26 8.49
N ASP A 79 10.79 19.73 9.63
CA ASP A 79 12.20 19.61 10.01
C ASP A 79 12.53 18.16 10.35
N SER A 80 11.64 17.46 11.07
CA SER A 80 11.78 16.02 11.33
C SER A 80 11.80 15.21 10.04
N LEU A 81 10.91 15.50 9.08
CA LEU A 81 10.91 14.84 7.78
C LEU A 81 12.19 15.11 6.99
N ARG A 82 12.74 16.33 7.08
CA ARG A 82 14.00 16.69 6.42
C ARG A 82 15.19 15.95 7.03
N ALA A 83 15.30 15.91 8.35
CA ALA A 83 16.37 15.18 9.05
C ALA A 83 16.35 13.68 8.71
N ALA A 84 15.17 13.05 8.76
CA ALA A 84 15.00 11.65 8.39
C ALA A 84 15.30 11.38 6.90
N SER A 85 15.05 12.36 6.03
CA SER A 85 15.41 12.27 4.61
C SER A 85 16.92 12.20 4.41
N THR A 86 17.69 12.99 5.16
CA THR A 86 19.16 12.96 5.13
C THR A 86 19.72 11.63 5.63
N GLU A 87 19.11 11.05 6.67
CA GLU A 87 19.57 9.77 7.25
C GLU A 87 19.25 8.56 6.36
N THR A 88 18.05 8.53 5.76
CA THR A 88 17.54 7.35 5.05
C THR A 88 17.75 7.41 3.54
N GLY A 89 18.00 8.60 2.97
CA GLY A 89 18.03 8.84 1.54
C GLY A 89 16.66 8.81 0.86
N LEU A 90 15.56 8.60 1.60
CA LEU A 90 14.20 8.67 1.10
C LEU A 90 13.71 10.12 1.04
N SER A 91 12.89 10.45 0.05
CA SER A 91 12.28 11.79 -0.04
C SER A 91 11.28 12.03 1.10
N ALA A 92 11.09 13.29 1.50
CA ALA A 92 10.12 13.66 2.54
C ALA A 92 8.68 13.17 2.24
N ILE A 93 8.30 13.11 0.96
CA ILE A 93 6.98 12.59 0.53
C ILE A 93 6.88 11.07 0.77
N GLN A 94 7.94 10.32 0.49
CA GLN A 94 7.99 8.86 0.75
C GLN A 94 7.92 8.58 2.26
N LEU A 95 8.65 9.35 3.07
CA LEU A 95 8.62 9.26 4.52
C LEU A 95 7.23 9.59 5.07
N LEU A 96 6.62 10.67 4.60
CA LEU A 96 5.24 11.02 4.98
C LEU A 96 4.26 9.90 4.60
N THR A 97 4.41 9.32 3.41
CA THR A 97 3.57 8.20 2.95
C THR A 97 3.71 6.99 3.89
N LEU A 98 4.93 6.65 4.31
CA LEU A 98 5.18 5.58 5.28
C LEU A 98 4.54 5.88 6.65
N CYS A 99 4.64 7.12 7.15
CA CYS A 99 4.00 7.52 8.40
C CYS A 99 2.47 7.36 8.33
N VAL A 100 1.84 7.79 7.23
CA VAL A 100 0.39 7.66 7.03
C VAL A 100 -0.03 6.21 6.88
N ILE A 101 0.73 5.38 6.16
CA ILE A 101 0.48 3.94 6.06
C ILE A 101 0.56 3.29 7.44
N ALA A 102 1.61 3.56 8.22
CA ALA A 102 1.76 3.01 9.57
C ALA A 102 0.63 3.44 10.51
N ALA A 103 0.14 4.67 10.38
CA ALA A 103 -1.01 5.15 11.16
C ALA A 103 -2.34 4.48 10.73
N THR A 104 -2.49 4.16 9.44
CA THR A 104 -3.73 3.58 8.89
C THR A 104 -3.78 2.06 8.94
N SER A 105 -2.64 1.37 8.91
CA SER A 105 -2.56 -0.10 9.04
C SER A 105 -2.93 -0.59 10.44
N ASN A 106 -2.85 0.27 11.46
CA ASN A 106 -3.23 -0.02 12.85
C ASN A 106 -4.65 0.48 13.21
N ALA A 107 -5.34 1.18 12.31
CA ALA A 107 -6.67 1.70 12.61
C ALA A 107 -7.76 0.63 12.40
N PRO A 108 -8.66 0.38 13.38
CA PRO A 108 -9.82 -0.47 13.15
C PRO A 108 -10.70 0.19 12.08
N VAL A 109 -10.91 -0.50 10.96
CA VAL A 109 -11.73 -0.02 9.85
C VAL A 109 -13.11 0.39 10.38
N PRO A 110 -13.49 1.68 10.36
CA PRO A 110 -14.82 2.07 10.78
C PRO A 110 -15.81 1.45 9.80
N LYS A 111 -16.63 0.51 10.29
CA LYS A 111 -17.73 -0.09 9.53
C LYS A 111 -18.59 1.07 9.02
N SER A 112 -18.54 1.34 7.71
CA SER A 112 -19.32 2.41 7.12
C SER A 112 -20.79 2.12 7.43
N LYS A 113 -21.39 2.95 8.27
CA LYS A 113 -22.84 2.98 8.43
C LYS A 113 -23.37 3.39 7.05
N ARG A 114 -23.85 2.41 6.28
CA ARG A 114 -24.69 2.64 5.11
C ARG A 114 -25.74 3.66 5.52
N PHE A 115 -25.60 4.89 5.04
CA PHE A 115 -26.66 5.88 5.10
C PHE A 115 -27.83 5.29 4.30
N ARG A 116 -28.78 4.68 5.02
CA ARG A 116 -30.04 4.19 4.50
C ARG A 116 -30.81 5.42 4.06
N ALA A 117 -30.74 5.73 2.76
CA ALA A 117 -31.57 6.75 2.13
C ALA A 117 -33.02 6.48 2.50
N LYS A 118 -33.60 7.35 3.35
CA LYS A 118 -35.04 7.41 3.56
C LYS A 118 -35.64 7.92 2.27
N GLN A 119 -36.05 7.00 1.40
CA GLN A 119 -36.96 7.29 0.31
C GLN A 119 -38.27 7.78 0.92
N SER A 120 -38.50 9.09 0.78
CA SER A 120 -39.76 9.75 1.05
C SER A 120 -40.79 9.29 0.02
N ALA A 121 -41.57 8.27 0.39
CA ALA A 121 -42.78 7.88 -0.31
C ALA A 121 -43.82 9.01 -0.18
N LYS A 122 -44.10 9.71 -1.29
CA LYS A 122 -45.21 10.66 -1.39
C LYS A 122 -46.45 9.89 -1.91
N PRO A 123 -47.57 9.84 -1.17
CA PRO A 123 -48.72 9.04 -1.56
C PRO A 123 -49.50 9.68 -2.71
N ARG A 124 -49.94 8.82 -3.63
CA ARG A 124 -50.95 9.11 -4.66
C ARG A 124 -52.34 9.22 -4.00
N GLY A 125 -53.04 10.33 -4.20
CA GLY A 125 -54.49 10.46 -4.05
C GLY A 125 -54.98 11.45 -5.12
N ARG A 126 -55.68 11.04 -6.18
CA ARG A 126 -57.04 10.47 -6.32
C ARG A 126 -58.15 11.54 -6.22
N GLY A 127 -58.50 12.10 -7.38
CA GLY A 127 -59.89 12.27 -7.85
C GLY A 127 -60.67 13.55 -7.50
N GLN A 128 -61.07 14.29 -8.54
CA GLN A 128 -62.33 15.04 -8.78
C GLN A 128 -62.06 15.83 -10.09
N ARG A 129 -62.60 15.57 -11.29
CA ARG A 129 -63.92 15.23 -11.88
C ARG A 129 -64.94 16.38 -11.87
N ARG A 130 -65.08 17.02 -13.05
CA ARG A 130 -66.28 17.68 -13.68
C ARG A 130 -66.76 18.97 -12.99
N GLU A 131 -67.27 20.03 -13.63
CA GLU A 131 -67.87 20.41 -14.93
C GLU A 131 -67.63 21.96 -15.06
N GLY A 132 -67.49 22.63 -16.21
CA GLY A 132 -68.47 22.86 -17.28
C GLY A 132 -69.22 24.21 -17.11
N ASN A 133 -68.86 25.24 -17.89
CA ASN A 133 -69.66 26.36 -18.48
C ASN A 133 -68.78 27.62 -18.62
N LYS A 134 -68.46 28.16 -19.82
CA LYS A 134 -69.31 28.86 -20.81
C LYS A 134 -70.18 29.97 -20.19
N SER A 135 -69.65 31.20 -20.21
CA SER A 135 -70.12 32.31 -21.06
C SER A 135 -69.17 33.49 -20.95
#